data_AF-A0A9P7AE99-F1
#
_entry.id   AF-A0A9P7AE99-F1
#
_cell.length_a   1.000
_cell.length_b   1.000
_cell.length_c   1.000
_cell.angle_alpha   90.00
_cell.angle_beta   90.00
_cell.angle_gamma   90.00
#
_symmetry.space_group_name_H-M   'P 1'
#
loop_
_entity.id
_entity.type
_entity.pdbx_description
1 polymer ?
#
loop_
_entity_poly.entity_id
_entity_poly.type
_entity_poly.pdbx_seq_one_letter_code
_entity_poly.pdbx_strand_id
1 'polypeptide(L)'
;MVSDIKTCAGAIFGLNPEFFLRGYDRGSQEECRLLICSPHGSYTKFAPVLFPRPNSLLPNDFLKSAVLVKILKVSIHGKTLLSSNVQSSKTKAKIWNLRATMPGMIAAAAIVAIYVLSGDKELLETGQTTKIPYHAYHEFYREHLMMVSY
;
A
#
# COMPACT_ATOMS: atom_id res chain seq x y z
N MET A 1 -6.70 2.56 10.66
CA MET A 1 -6.32 1.95 9.37
C MET A 1 -5.01 2.53 8.86
N VAL A 2 -4.99 3.74 8.28
CA VAL A 2 -3.75 4.36 7.78
C VAL A 2 -2.73 4.64 8.90
N SER A 3 -3.19 5.08 10.07
CA SER A 3 -2.35 5.25 11.27
C SER A 3 -1.68 3.96 11.72
N ASP A 4 -2.40 2.84 11.67
CA ASP A 4 -1.88 1.52 12.05
C ASP A 4 -0.83 1.04 11.06
N ILE A 5 -1.08 1.25 9.77
CA ILE A 5 -0.15 0.94 8.70
C ILE A 5 1.12 1.78 8.81
N LYS A 6 1.02 3.09 9.10
CA LYS A 6 2.19 3.96 9.31
C LYS A 6 3.06 3.45 10.46
N THR A 7 2.48 2.98 11.56
CA THR A 7 3.27 2.39 12.67
C THR A 7 3.99 1.11 12.27
N CYS A 8 3.45 0.34 11.32
CA CYS A 8 4.02 -0.91 10.85
C CYS A 8 4.80 -0.77 9.53
N ALA A 9 4.95 0.44 9.01
CA ALA A 9 5.37 0.68 7.63
C ALA A 9 6.79 0.16 7.37
N GLY A 10 7.73 0.33 8.30
CA GLY A 10 9.07 -0.24 8.17
C GLY A 10 9.06 -1.74 7.90
N ALA A 11 8.25 -2.51 8.65
CA ALA A 11 8.11 -3.96 8.44
C ALA A 11 7.30 -4.34 7.18
N ILE A 12 6.34 -3.49 6.80
CA ILE A 12 5.53 -3.69 5.59
C ILE A 12 6.42 -3.56 4.34
N PHE A 13 7.17 -2.46 4.24
CA PHE A 13 7.99 -2.11 3.08
C PHE A 13 9.42 -2.64 3.14
N GLY A 14 9.87 -3.14 4.29
CA GLY A 14 11.28 -3.54 4.48
C GLY A 14 12.24 -2.36 4.52
N LEU A 15 11.78 -1.22 5.04
CA LEU A 15 12.53 0.04 5.12
C LEU A 15 12.80 0.43 6.58
N ASN A 16 13.70 1.40 6.79
CA ASN A 16 13.95 1.94 8.13
C ASN A 16 12.64 2.49 8.73
N PRO A 17 12.19 2.01 9.91
CA PRO A 17 10.97 2.48 10.56
C PRO A 17 10.99 3.98 10.89
N GLU A 18 12.16 4.60 11.04
CA GLU A 18 12.32 6.03 11.34
C GLU A 18 11.72 6.93 10.25
N PHE A 19 11.74 6.47 9.00
CA PHE A 19 11.14 7.18 7.86
C PHE A 19 9.64 7.43 8.04
N PHE A 20 8.98 6.66 8.90
CA PHE A 20 7.54 6.72 9.12
C PHE A 20 7.16 7.37 10.45
N LEU A 21 8.12 7.93 11.18
CA LEU A 21 7.87 8.74 12.36
C LEU A 21 7.14 10.04 11.98
N ARG A 22 6.35 10.54 12.94
CA ARG A 22 5.58 11.77 12.74
C ARG A 22 6.53 12.95 12.51
N GLY A 23 6.29 13.71 11.44
CA GLY A 23 7.09 14.90 11.10
C GLY A 23 8.33 14.61 10.27
N TYR A 24 8.66 13.34 10.01
CA TYR A 24 9.76 12.97 9.14
C TYR A 24 9.43 13.29 7.67
N ASP A 25 10.36 13.94 6.97
CA ASP A 25 10.22 14.19 5.53
C ASP A 25 10.59 12.95 4.72
N ARG A 26 9.61 12.06 4.60
CA ARG A 26 9.73 10.82 3.85
C ARG A 26 9.67 11.00 2.33
N GLY A 27 9.17 12.15 1.86
CA GLY A 27 9.10 12.46 0.43
C GLY A 27 10.47 12.70 -0.20
N SER A 28 11.47 13.10 0.61
CA SER A 28 12.86 13.28 0.17
C SER A 28 13.71 12.01 0.25
N GLN A 29 13.24 10.94 0.90
CA GLN A 29 14.01 9.71 1.01
C GLN A 29 14.04 8.93 -0.29
N GLU A 30 15.24 8.60 -0.74
CA GLU A 30 15.46 7.92 -2.01
C GLU A 30 14.79 6.54 -2.02
N GLU A 31 14.87 5.77 -0.94
CA GLU A 31 14.31 4.43 -0.83
C GLU A 31 12.78 4.44 -0.93
N CYS A 32 12.13 5.45 -0.34
CA CYS A 32 10.69 5.63 -0.48
C CYS A 32 10.32 6.01 -1.92
N ARG A 33 11.08 6.94 -2.53
CA ARG A 33 10.85 7.40 -3.90
C ARG A 33 11.03 6.29 -4.93
N LEU A 34 12.08 5.47 -4.80
CA LEU A 34 12.34 4.35 -5.70
C LEU A 34 11.18 3.33 -5.75
N LEU A 35 10.38 3.25 -4.69
CA LEU A 35 9.23 2.36 -4.62
C LEU A 35 7.95 2.92 -5.27
N ILE A 36 7.88 4.22 -5.55
CA ILE A 36 6.67 4.88 -6.11
C ILE A 36 6.91 5.69 -7.39
N CYS A 37 8.16 5.99 -7.71
CA CYS A 37 8.56 6.61 -8.96
C CYS A 37 8.90 5.56 -10.01
N SER A 38 8.62 5.89 -11.27
CA SER A 38 9.18 5.19 -12.42
C SER A 38 10.70 5.40 -12.50
N PRO A 39 11.44 4.61 -13.31
CA PRO A 39 12.87 4.84 -13.56
C PRO A 39 13.20 6.26 -14.08
N HIS A 40 12.22 6.96 -14.65
CA HIS A 40 12.36 8.34 -15.11
C HIS A 40 12.06 9.39 -14.02
N GLY A 41 11.82 8.96 -12.77
CA GLY A 41 11.56 9.83 -11.63
C GLY A 41 10.11 10.33 -11.51
N SER A 42 9.23 10.03 -12.49
CA SER A 42 7.82 10.45 -12.46
C SER A 42 6.93 9.46 -11.71
N TYR A 43 5.93 9.96 -10.99
CA TYR A 43 4.88 9.13 -10.41
C TYR A 43 3.99 8.53 -11.48
N THR A 44 3.68 7.23 -11.37
CA THR A 44 2.81 6.54 -12.31
C THR A 44 1.88 5.57 -11.58
N LYS A 45 0.82 5.14 -12.26
CA LYS A 45 -0.08 4.08 -11.78
C LYS A 45 0.59 2.69 -11.70
N PHE A 46 1.82 2.56 -12.19
CA PHE A 46 2.61 1.33 -12.12
C PHE A 46 3.77 1.50 -11.13
N ALA A 47 3.46 1.98 -9.93
CA ALA A 47 4.43 2.15 -8.86
C ALA A 47 5.15 0.81 -8.56
N PRO A 48 6.50 0.78 -8.47
CA PRO A 48 7.27 -0.44 -8.23
C PRO A 48 6.83 -1.28 -7.02
N VAL A 49 6.37 -0.63 -5.94
CA VAL A 49 5.83 -1.29 -4.74
C VAL A 49 4.66 -2.24 -5.02
N LEU A 50 3.95 -2.04 -6.15
CA LEU A 50 2.79 -2.85 -6.56
C LEU A 50 3.18 -4.17 -7.22
N PHE A 51 4.47 -4.37 -7.51
CA PHE A 51 4.99 -5.59 -8.11
C PHE A 51 5.74 -6.44 -7.06
N PRO A 52 5.75 -7.77 -7.19
CA PRO A 52 6.55 -8.66 -6.34
C PRO A 52 8.04 -8.32 -6.36
N ARG A 53 8.53 -7.82 -7.50
CA ARG A 53 9.91 -7.41 -7.72
C ARG A 53 9.92 -5.95 -8.21
N PRO A 54 10.24 -4.97 -7.35
CA PRO A 54 10.25 -3.56 -7.72
C PRO A 54 11.18 -3.22 -8.90
N ASN A 55 12.23 -4.02 -9.12
CA ASN A 55 13.18 -3.83 -10.22
C ASN A 55 12.71 -4.47 -11.55
N SER A 56 11.57 -5.18 -11.56
CA SER A 56 11.05 -5.89 -12.74
C SER A 56 9.53 -5.76 -12.80
N LEU A 57 9.07 -4.78 -13.57
CA LEU A 57 7.65 -4.40 -13.67
C LEU A 57 6.93 -5.21 -14.75
N LEU A 58 6.87 -6.54 -14.58
CA LEU A 58 6.19 -7.42 -15.54
C LEU A 58 4.67 -7.20 -15.47
N PRO A 59 3.98 -6.97 -16.61
CA PRO A 59 2.53 -6.71 -16.62
C PRO A 59 1.71 -7.80 -15.91
N ASN A 60 2.08 -9.07 -16.08
CA ASN A 60 1.39 -10.21 -15.47
C ASN A 60 1.54 -10.26 -13.93
N ASP A 61 2.50 -9.54 -13.37
CA ASP A 61 2.78 -9.49 -11.94
C ASP A 61 2.19 -8.26 -11.26
N PHE A 62 1.51 -7.39 -12.02
CA PHE A 62 0.91 -6.17 -11.50
C PHE A 62 -0.12 -6.45 -10.39
N LEU A 63 -0.08 -5.68 -9.30
CA LEU A 63 -0.91 -5.82 -8.09
C LEU A 63 -0.75 -7.16 -7.35
N LYS A 64 0.33 -7.91 -7.58
CA LYS A 64 0.63 -9.17 -6.88
C LYS A 64 1.70 -9.04 -5.79
N SER A 65 2.04 -7.81 -5.38
CA SER A 65 3.03 -7.56 -4.33
C SER A 65 2.61 -8.07 -2.96
N ALA A 66 3.54 -8.70 -2.24
CA ALA A 66 3.35 -9.12 -0.85
C ALA A 66 3.05 -7.93 0.10
N VAL A 67 3.47 -6.72 -0.27
CA VAL A 67 3.16 -5.49 0.47
C VAL A 67 1.66 -5.28 0.60
N LEU A 68 0.90 -5.52 -0.47
CA LEU A 68 -0.56 -5.35 -0.47
C LEU A 68 -1.22 -6.32 0.52
N VAL A 69 -0.75 -7.57 0.55
CA VAL A 69 -1.21 -8.57 1.51
C VAL A 69 -0.91 -8.14 2.95
N LYS A 70 0.29 -7.63 3.23
CA LYS A 70 0.65 -7.12 4.56
C LYS A 70 -0.24 -5.94 4.98
N ILE A 71 -0.49 -4.99 4.06
CA ILE A 71 -1.39 -3.85 4.30
C ILE A 71 -2.80 -4.31 4.63
N LEU A 72 -3.34 -5.26 3.86
CA LEU A 72 -4.67 -5.84 4.12
C LEU A 72 -4.71 -6.56 5.47
N LYS A 73 -3.69 -7.37 5.78
CA LYS A 73 -3.59 -8.05 7.09
C LYS A 73 -3.63 -7.06 8.24
N VAL A 74 -2.79 -6.02 8.20
CA VAL A 74 -2.76 -4.96 9.25
C VAL A 74 -4.08 -4.20 9.30
N SER A 75 -4.70 -3.90 8.16
CA SER A 75 -5.98 -3.18 8.11
C SER A 75 -7.12 -3.97 8.74
N ILE A 76 -7.19 -5.27 8.48
CA ILE A 76 -8.26 -6.17 8.93
C ILE A 76 -8.01 -6.67 10.37
N HIS A 77 -6.76 -6.90 10.76
CA HIS A 77 -6.45 -7.58 12.02
C HIS A 77 -5.77 -6.68 13.07
N GLY A 78 -5.36 -5.47 12.68
CA GLY A 78 -4.59 -4.57 13.55
C GLY A 78 -3.10 -4.93 13.62
N LYS A 79 -2.36 -4.19 14.47
CA LYS A 79 -0.89 -4.26 14.59
C LYS A 79 -0.35 -5.60 15.12
N THR A 80 -1.18 -6.35 15.86
CA THR A 80 -0.76 -7.48 16.71
C THR A 80 -0.28 -8.72 15.93
N LEU A 81 -0.54 -8.82 14.63
CA LEU A 81 -0.26 -10.01 13.82
C LEU A 81 1.04 -9.98 13.00
N LEU A 82 1.82 -8.90 13.10
CA LEU A 82 3.19 -8.90 12.57
C LEU A 82 4.21 -9.56 13.51
N SER A 83 3.79 -9.90 14.74
CA SER A 83 4.57 -10.66 15.71
C SER A 83 4.01 -12.08 15.82
N SER A 84 4.86 -13.09 15.68
CA SER A 84 4.51 -14.49 15.44
C SER A 84 3.95 -15.26 16.65
N ASN A 85 3.32 -14.63 17.66
CA ASN A 85 3.05 -15.36 18.92
C ASN A 85 1.80 -14.99 19.74
N VAL A 86 0.70 -14.52 19.15
CA VAL A 86 -0.53 -14.28 19.96
C VAL A 86 -1.78 -14.85 19.31
N GLN A 87 -2.44 -15.75 20.04
CA GLN A 87 -3.79 -16.28 19.80
C GLN A 87 -4.76 -15.10 19.53
N SER A 88 -5.25 -14.99 18.29
CA SER A 88 -6.05 -13.84 17.83
C SER A 88 -7.31 -13.63 18.68
N SER A 89 -7.40 -12.49 19.37
CA SER A 89 -8.68 -11.96 19.83
C SER A 89 -9.54 -11.57 18.61
N LYS A 90 -10.87 -11.50 18.79
CA LYS A 90 -11.91 -11.34 17.75
C LYS A 90 -11.46 -10.42 16.60
N THR A 91 -11.13 -11.03 15.47
CA THR A 91 -10.62 -10.36 14.27
C THR A 91 -11.69 -9.46 13.64
N LYS A 92 -11.35 -8.23 13.18
CA LYS A 92 -12.33 -7.40 12.45
C LYS A 92 -12.83 -8.05 11.18
N ALA A 93 -12.08 -9.00 10.59
CA ALA A 93 -12.55 -9.88 9.52
C ALA A 93 -13.89 -10.56 9.84
N LYS A 94 -14.04 -11.03 11.08
CA LYS A 94 -15.23 -11.74 11.56
C LYS A 94 -16.38 -10.77 11.82
N ILE A 95 -16.07 -9.53 12.23
CA ILE A 95 -17.04 -8.43 12.37
C ILE A 95 -17.54 -7.97 10.98
N TRP A 96 -16.67 -8.00 9.97
CA TRP A 96 -16.96 -7.50 8.62
C TRP A 96 -17.39 -8.61 7.64
N ASN A 97 -17.53 -9.86 8.13
CA ASN A 97 -17.96 -11.02 7.36
C ASN A 97 -17.18 -11.22 6.04
N LEU A 98 -15.89 -10.84 6.04
CA LEU A 98 -15.02 -10.88 4.86
C LEU A 98 -14.67 -12.33 4.52
N ARG A 99 -15.35 -12.90 3.51
CA ARG A 99 -15.11 -14.29 3.02
C ARG A 99 -14.15 -14.35 1.83
N ALA A 100 -13.96 -13.24 1.10
CA ALA A 100 -13.06 -13.14 -0.04
C ALA A 100 -12.49 -11.72 -0.16
N THR A 101 -11.28 -11.60 -0.71
CA THR A 101 -10.66 -10.31 -1.02
C THR A 101 -11.33 -9.73 -2.27
N MET A 102 -12.08 -8.63 -2.11
CA MET A 102 -12.69 -7.97 -3.26
C MET A 102 -11.65 -7.16 -4.05
N PRO A 103 -11.78 -7.00 -5.38
CA PRO A 103 -10.91 -6.15 -6.19
C PRO A 103 -10.70 -4.75 -5.59
N GLY A 104 -11.77 -4.15 -5.05
CA GLY A 104 -11.71 -2.85 -4.37
C GLY A 104 -10.80 -2.83 -3.13
N MET A 105 -10.65 -3.94 -2.41
CA MET A 105 -9.74 -4.01 -1.26
C MET A 105 -8.28 -3.99 -1.70
N ILE A 106 -7.94 -4.71 -2.78
CA ILE A 106 -6.58 -4.73 -3.33
C ILE A 106 -6.25 -3.34 -3.90
N ALA A 107 -7.17 -2.73 -4.63
CA ALA A 107 -7.04 -1.36 -5.14
C ALA A 107 -6.81 -0.35 -4.00
N ALA A 108 -7.60 -0.44 -2.92
CA ALA A 108 -7.42 0.41 -1.75
C ALA A 108 -6.06 0.18 -1.06
N ALA A 109 -5.62 -1.07 -0.93
CA ALA A 109 -4.30 -1.39 -0.37
C ALA A 109 -3.16 -0.82 -1.22
N ALA A 110 -3.29 -0.84 -2.55
CA ALA A 110 -2.34 -0.24 -3.48
C ALA A 110 -2.25 1.28 -3.30
N ILE A 111 -3.38 1.97 -3.17
CA ILE A 111 -3.40 3.41 -2.89
C ILE A 111 -2.76 3.73 -1.55
N VAL A 112 -3.07 2.95 -0.51
CA VAL A 112 -2.47 3.17 0.81
C VAL A 112 -0.96 2.92 0.77
N ALA A 113 -0.48 1.93 0.01
CA ALA A 113 0.96 1.71 -0.18
C ALA A 113 1.64 2.95 -0.77
N ILE A 114 1.11 3.47 -1.89
CA ILE A 114 1.66 4.65 -2.57
C ILE A 114 1.59 5.88 -1.65
N TYR A 115 0.45 6.12 -1.03
CA TYR A 115 0.27 7.25 -0.11
C TYR A 115 1.23 7.20 1.09
N VAL A 116 1.39 6.03 1.73
CA VAL A 116 2.31 5.90 2.86
C VAL A 116 3.75 6.17 2.44
N LEU A 117 4.15 5.82 1.22
CA LEU A 117 5.49 6.13 0.71
C LEU A 117 5.65 7.57 0.19
N SER A 118 4.57 8.20 -0.28
CA SER A 118 4.58 9.52 -0.95
C SER A 118 5.02 10.72 -0.11
N GLY A 119 4.89 10.64 1.21
CA GLY A 119 5.07 11.81 2.08
C GLY A 119 3.87 12.74 2.19
N ASP A 120 2.79 12.56 1.41
CA ASP A 120 1.61 13.42 1.53
C ASP A 120 1.04 13.38 2.96
N LYS A 121 0.62 14.55 3.45
CA LYS A 121 0.13 14.73 4.82
C LYS A 121 -1.21 14.02 5.04
N GLU A 122 -2.11 14.13 4.07
CA GLU A 122 -3.46 13.58 4.09
C GLU A 122 -3.75 12.77 2.83
N LEU A 123 -4.55 11.72 2.97
CA LEU A 123 -5.01 10.92 1.84
C LEU A 123 -6.28 11.58 1.29
N LEU A 124 -6.09 12.45 0.30
CA LEU A 124 -7.15 13.10 -0.47
C LEU A 124 -7.29 12.43 -1.85
N GLU A 125 -8.24 12.89 -2.66
CA GLU A 125 -8.41 12.40 -4.05
C GLU A 125 -7.16 12.61 -4.90
N THR A 126 -6.46 13.73 -4.67
CA THR A 126 -5.18 14.06 -5.29
C THR A 126 -4.20 14.51 -4.21
N GLY A 127 -2.96 13.99 -4.25
CA GLY A 127 -1.92 14.34 -3.30
C GLY A 127 -1.64 15.83 -3.28
N GLN A 128 -1.60 16.43 -2.09
CA GLN A 128 -1.41 17.87 -1.94
C GLN A 128 -0.04 18.32 -2.45
N THR A 129 1.01 17.56 -2.11
CA THR A 129 2.41 17.86 -2.46
C THR A 129 2.80 17.11 -3.72
N THR A 130 2.55 15.80 -3.78
CA THR A 130 3.00 14.96 -4.90
C THR A 130 2.16 15.09 -6.16
N LYS A 131 0.93 15.62 -6.04
CA LYS A 131 -0.09 15.68 -7.11
C LYS A 131 -0.47 14.31 -7.67
N ILE A 132 -0.21 13.22 -6.95
CA ILE A 132 -0.62 11.88 -7.35
C ILE A 132 -2.16 11.80 -7.34
N PRO A 133 -2.81 11.41 -8.46
CA PRO A 133 -4.27 11.32 -8.53
C PRO A 133 -4.75 9.98 -7.94
N TYR A 134 -4.76 9.88 -6.60
CA TYR A 134 -5.11 8.67 -5.87
C TYR A 134 -6.48 8.09 -6.26
N HIS A 135 -7.50 8.93 -6.45
CA HIS A 135 -8.83 8.46 -6.85
C HIS A 135 -8.81 7.79 -8.24
N ALA A 136 -8.20 8.44 -9.24
CA ALA A 136 -8.09 7.89 -10.59
C ALA A 136 -7.26 6.59 -10.62
N TYR A 137 -6.19 6.51 -9.81
CA TYR A 137 -5.41 5.28 -9.68
C TYR A 137 -6.24 4.15 -9.06
N HIS A 138 -7.06 4.45 -8.05
CA HIS A 138 -7.93 3.48 -7.41
C HIS A 138 -8.93 2.87 -8.40
N GLU A 139 -9.60 3.72 -9.19
CA GLU A 139 -10.56 3.27 -10.21
C GLU A 139 -9.89 2.39 -11.26
N PHE A 140 -8.73 2.82 -11.76
CA PHE A 140 -7.94 2.03 -12.71
C PHE A 140 -7.57 0.65 -12.15
N TYR A 141 -7.08 0.58 -10.90
CA TYR A 141 -6.73 -0.71 -10.27
C TYR A 141 -7.96 -1.61 -10.09
N ARG A 142 -9.08 -1.03 -9.67
CA ARG A 142 -10.33 -1.75 -9.48
C ARG A 142 -10.82 -2.37 -10.79
N GLU A 143 -10.84 -1.60 -11.87
CA GLU A 143 -11.26 -2.05 -13.20
C GLU A 143 -10.32 -3.12 -13.75
N HIS A 144 -9.01 -2.91 -13.64
CA HIS A 144 -8.02 -3.88 -14.08
C HIS A 144 -8.22 -5.25 -13.40
N LEU A 145 -8.41 -5.27 -12.08
CA LEU A 145 -8.66 -6.50 -11.33
C LEU A 145 -9.99 -7.17 -11.70
N MET A 146 -11.01 -6.40 -12.05
CA MET A 146 -12.30 -6.95 -12.51
C MET A 146 -12.17 -7.61 -13.89
N MET A 147 -11.39 -7.03 -14.80
CA MET A 147 -11.18 -7.60 -16.15
C MET A 147 -10.34 -8.89 -16.12
N VAL A 148 -9.38 -9.01 -15.18
CA VAL A 148 -8.49 -10.19 -15.08
C VAL A 148 -9.12 -11.36 -14.30
N SER A 149 -10.29 -11.15 -13.67
CA SER A 149 -10.97 -12.17 -12.86
C SER A 149 -11.96 -13.05 -13.63
N TYR A 150 -11.97 -13.00 -14.97
CA TYR A 150 -12.77 -13.84 -15.87
C TYR A 150 -11.86 -14.65 -16.80
#